data_AF-W7W7A4-F1
#
_entry.id   AF-W7W7A4-F1
#
_cell.length_a   1.000
_cell.length_b   1.000
_cell.length_c   1.000
_cell.angle_alpha   90.00
_cell.angle_beta   90.00
_cell.angle_gamma   90.00
#
_symmetry.space_group_name_H-M   'P 1'
#
loop_
_entity.id
_entity.type
_entity.pdbx_description
1 polymer ?
#
loop_
_entity_poly.entity_id
_entity_poly.type
_entity_poly.pdbx_seq_one_letter_code
_entity_poly.pdbx_strand_id
1 'polypeptide(L)'
;MAARNPGELFRQFIAGMLARLDATIARNGEQPEPADAARDAAPYEHADQLIGDIELMHRALVETGAQPLAKTFLAPLLREVRTFRFATVRLDIRENTIRINATLGELYRAVRGSEPPASDSAEWKDWLLTELAAPRRAGEAPLATAGLTPEAQETLATFRTVAEMRDRVDREAFGTLILSMTHSATDVLGVYLLAKHAGLFNDAQAVERCTLPVVPLLETIPDLRRAPAILKELLAVPLVQRSLRLHGNVQEVMIGYSDSNKDGGYFTANWELSKAQATMTRLGEDLASRSPSSTAAAAR
;
A
#
# COMPACT_ATOMS: atom_id res chain seq x y z
N MET A 1 14.46 -5.87 -34.09
CA MET A 1 15.52 -6.26 -33.12
C MET A 1 16.36 -7.48 -33.52
N ALA A 2 15.80 -8.54 -34.09
CA ALA A 2 16.53 -9.78 -34.41
C ALA A 2 17.77 -9.61 -35.34
N ALA A 3 17.79 -8.55 -36.17
CA ALA A 3 18.94 -8.24 -37.03
C ALA A 3 20.10 -7.52 -36.29
N ARG A 4 19.89 -7.01 -35.07
CA ARG A 4 20.92 -6.37 -34.25
C ARG A 4 21.66 -7.46 -33.45
N ASN A 5 23.00 -7.43 -33.43
CA ASN A 5 23.86 -8.41 -32.74
C ASN A 5 23.59 -9.89 -33.13
N PRO A 6 23.65 -10.26 -34.42
CA PRO A 6 23.35 -11.62 -34.86
C PRO A 6 24.29 -12.65 -34.21
N GLY A 7 23.72 -13.72 -33.68
CA GLY A 7 24.45 -14.78 -32.97
C GLY A 7 24.83 -14.47 -31.52
N GLU A 8 24.59 -13.23 -31.04
CA GLU A 8 24.92 -12.80 -29.68
C GLU A 8 23.66 -12.77 -28.80
N LEU A 9 23.11 -13.95 -28.48
CA LEU A 9 21.81 -14.11 -27.82
C LEU A 9 21.64 -13.25 -26.55
N PHE A 10 22.64 -13.20 -25.66
CA PHE A 10 22.58 -12.38 -24.45
C PHE A 10 22.50 -10.88 -24.76
N ARG A 11 23.24 -10.40 -25.77
CA ARG A 11 23.17 -8.99 -26.17
C ARG A 11 21.85 -8.66 -26.86
N GLN A 12 21.26 -9.59 -27.58
CA GLN A 12 19.92 -9.43 -28.16
C GLN A 12 18.87 -9.32 -27.06
N PHE A 13 18.95 -10.18 -26.03
CA PHE A 13 18.07 -10.13 -24.87
C PHE A 13 18.19 -8.81 -24.11
N ILE A 14 19.43 -8.37 -23.81
CA ILE A 14 19.69 -7.08 -23.16
C ILE A 14 19.17 -5.91 -24.01
N ALA A 15 19.34 -5.95 -25.33
CA ALA A 15 18.79 -4.91 -26.20
C ALA A 15 17.27 -4.83 -26.09
N GLY A 16 16.57 -5.97 -26.00
CA GLY A 16 15.14 -6.03 -25.72
C GLY A 16 14.78 -5.42 -24.37
N MET A 17 15.49 -5.80 -23.30
CA MET A 17 15.29 -5.22 -21.97
C MET A 17 15.47 -3.71 -21.96
N LEU A 18 16.48 -3.19 -22.66
CA LEU A 18 16.74 -1.75 -22.78
C LEU A 18 15.60 -1.02 -23.51
N ALA A 19 15.09 -1.55 -24.62
CA ALA A 19 13.96 -0.92 -25.31
C ALA A 19 12.68 -0.90 -24.45
N ARG A 20 12.44 -1.96 -23.66
CA ARG A 20 11.33 -1.97 -22.71
C ARG A 20 11.54 -0.94 -21.59
N LEU A 21 12.77 -0.78 -21.08
CA LEU A 21 13.12 0.27 -20.11
C LEU A 21 12.89 1.67 -20.69
N ASP A 22 13.36 1.94 -21.90
CA ASP A 22 13.16 3.21 -22.58
C ASP A 22 11.66 3.52 -22.78
N ALA A 23 10.87 2.52 -23.20
CA ALA A 23 9.41 2.64 -23.28
C ALA A 23 8.76 2.92 -21.91
N THR A 24 9.31 2.34 -20.83
CA THR A 24 8.84 2.56 -19.44
C THR A 24 9.14 3.99 -18.99
N ILE A 25 10.34 4.50 -19.31
CA ILE A 25 10.74 5.88 -19.01
C ILE A 25 9.85 6.87 -19.79
N ALA A 26 9.62 6.62 -21.08
CA ALA A 26 8.75 7.44 -21.92
C ALA A 26 7.30 7.46 -21.43
N ARG A 27 6.77 6.33 -20.93
CA ARG A 27 5.44 6.27 -20.30
C ARG A 27 5.36 7.10 -19.01
N ASN A 28 6.44 7.08 -18.21
CA ASN A 28 6.42 7.60 -16.86
C ASN A 28 6.87 9.07 -16.75
N GLY A 29 7.64 9.59 -17.71
CA GLY A 29 8.10 10.97 -17.75
C GLY A 29 7.37 11.83 -18.79
N GLU A 30 7.52 13.15 -18.69
CA GLU A 30 7.20 14.11 -19.76
C GLU A 30 8.39 14.27 -20.75
N GLN A 31 9.17 13.21 -20.98
CA GLN A 31 10.37 13.25 -21.85
C GLN A 31 10.06 12.86 -23.30
N PRO A 32 10.81 13.41 -24.28
CA PRO A 32 10.45 13.34 -25.69
C PRO A 32 10.56 11.91 -26.24
N GLU A 33 9.78 11.68 -27.30
CA GLU A 33 9.68 10.49 -28.14
C GLU A 33 10.80 9.43 -27.96
N PRO A 34 10.44 8.17 -27.67
CA PRO A 34 11.41 7.08 -27.48
C PRO A 34 12.31 6.92 -28.72
N ALA A 35 13.55 6.48 -28.50
CA ALA A 35 14.43 6.06 -29.60
C ALA A 35 13.72 5.03 -30.49
N ASP A 36 14.03 4.96 -31.79
CA ASP A 36 13.27 4.14 -32.76
C ASP A 36 13.08 2.67 -32.36
N ALA A 37 14.04 2.09 -31.61
CA ALA A 37 13.94 0.72 -31.11
C ALA A 37 12.94 0.52 -29.96
N ALA A 38 12.57 1.60 -29.26
CA ALA A 38 11.63 1.61 -28.14
C ALA A 38 10.20 1.99 -28.56
N ARG A 39 9.99 2.50 -29.79
CA ARG A 39 8.66 2.79 -30.34
C ARG A 39 7.76 1.56 -30.45
N ASP A 40 8.35 0.38 -30.69
CA ASP A 40 7.62 -0.88 -30.84
C ASP A 40 7.67 -1.78 -29.58
N ALA A 41 8.32 -1.35 -28.50
CA ALA A 41 8.50 -2.16 -27.30
C ALA A 41 7.40 -1.88 -26.27
N ALA A 42 6.79 -2.93 -25.72
CA ALA A 42 5.88 -2.78 -24.60
C ALA A 42 6.66 -2.40 -23.31
N PRO A 43 6.26 -1.34 -22.59
CA PRO A 43 6.91 -0.96 -21.35
C PRO A 43 6.79 -2.07 -20.30
N TYR A 44 7.66 -2.06 -19.30
CA TYR A 44 7.45 -2.85 -18.10
C TYR A 44 6.28 -2.27 -17.32
N GLU A 45 5.30 -3.09 -16.96
CA GLU A 45 4.17 -2.64 -16.12
C GLU A 45 4.66 -2.29 -14.71
N HIS A 46 5.54 -3.13 -14.16
CA HIS A 46 6.13 -2.97 -12.83
C HIS A 46 7.52 -3.61 -12.79
N ALA A 47 8.33 -3.27 -11.78
CA ALA A 47 9.71 -3.74 -11.66
C ALA A 47 9.83 -5.27 -11.58
N ASP A 48 8.80 -6.00 -11.14
CA ASP A 48 8.86 -7.48 -11.10
C ASP A 48 9.03 -8.12 -12.48
N GLN A 49 8.55 -7.47 -13.55
CA GLN A 49 8.78 -7.95 -14.90
C GLN A 49 10.27 -7.81 -15.30
N LEU A 50 10.91 -6.70 -14.95
CA LEU A 50 12.35 -6.50 -15.16
C LEU A 50 13.18 -7.47 -14.31
N ILE A 51 12.78 -7.69 -13.05
CA ILE A 51 13.37 -8.69 -12.15
C ILE A 51 13.29 -10.07 -12.80
N GLY A 52 12.13 -10.45 -13.35
CA GLY A 52 11.94 -11.71 -14.06
C GLY A 52 12.88 -11.87 -15.25
N ASP A 53 13.07 -10.82 -16.05
CA ASP A 53 13.98 -10.85 -17.20
C ASP A 53 15.46 -10.97 -16.76
N ILE A 54 15.87 -10.25 -15.71
CA ILE A 54 17.23 -10.38 -15.13
C ILE A 54 17.46 -11.79 -14.56
N GLU A 55 16.48 -12.36 -13.86
CA GLU A 55 16.55 -13.71 -13.31
C GLU A 55 16.61 -14.78 -14.41
N LEU A 56 15.87 -14.60 -15.51
CA LEU A 56 15.94 -15.47 -16.67
C LEU A 56 17.35 -15.48 -17.27
N MET A 57 17.93 -14.30 -17.49
CA MET A 57 19.29 -14.17 -18.00
C MET A 57 20.33 -14.76 -17.02
N HIS A 58 20.12 -14.56 -15.71
CA HIS A 58 20.96 -15.16 -14.68
C HIS A 58 20.94 -16.69 -14.75
N ARG A 59 19.76 -17.32 -14.85
CA ARG A 59 19.65 -18.79 -15.01
C ARG A 59 20.36 -19.27 -16.27
N ALA A 60 20.14 -18.62 -17.41
CA ALA A 60 20.79 -18.98 -18.68
C ALA A 60 22.32 -18.90 -18.63
N LEU A 61 22.89 -17.88 -17.97
CA LEU A 61 24.35 -17.78 -17.79
C LEU A 61 24.90 -18.88 -16.89
N VAL A 62 24.16 -19.28 -15.84
CA VAL A 62 24.58 -20.37 -14.95
C VAL A 62 24.56 -21.70 -15.70
N GLU A 63 23.48 -21.98 -16.43
CA GLU A 63 23.31 -23.23 -17.21
C GLU A 63 24.35 -23.39 -18.33
N THR A 64 24.86 -22.29 -18.87
CA THR A 64 25.91 -22.27 -19.91
C THR A 64 27.34 -22.23 -19.35
N GLY A 65 27.52 -22.36 -18.03
CA GLY A 65 28.84 -22.37 -17.37
C GLY A 65 29.46 -20.99 -17.17
N ALA A 66 28.74 -19.91 -17.48
CA ALA A 66 29.17 -18.52 -17.34
C ALA A 66 28.81 -17.89 -15.98
N GLN A 67 28.73 -18.71 -14.93
CA GLN A 67 28.38 -18.28 -13.57
C GLN A 67 29.22 -17.09 -13.04
N PRO A 68 30.54 -16.95 -13.31
CA PRO A 68 31.29 -15.78 -12.88
C PRO A 68 30.73 -14.46 -13.44
N LEU A 69 30.23 -14.45 -14.68
CA LEU A 69 29.61 -13.27 -15.30
C LEU A 69 28.28 -12.93 -14.61
N ALA A 70 27.43 -13.93 -14.35
CA ALA A 70 26.17 -13.73 -13.65
C ALA A 70 26.39 -13.15 -12.24
N LYS A 71 27.38 -13.66 -11.51
CA LYS A 71 27.74 -13.17 -10.17
C LYS A 71 28.29 -11.74 -10.19
N THR A 72 29.05 -11.39 -11.22
CA THR A 72 29.74 -10.09 -11.30
C THR A 72 28.81 -8.98 -11.76
N PHE A 73 27.97 -9.24 -12.78
CA PHE A 73 27.18 -8.20 -13.44
C PHE A 73 25.70 -8.27 -13.07
N LEU A 74 25.10 -9.46 -13.00
CA LEU A 74 23.65 -9.58 -12.78
C LEU A 74 23.26 -9.56 -11.31
N ALA A 75 24.07 -10.15 -10.42
CA ALA A 75 23.73 -10.15 -8.99
C ALA A 75 23.68 -8.73 -8.38
N PRO A 76 24.59 -7.78 -8.68
CA PRO A 76 24.44 -6.40 -8.24
C PRO A 76 23.20 -5.72 -8.83
N LEU A 77 22.99 -5.83 -10.14
CA LEU A 77 21.82 -5.25 -10.82
C LEU A 77 20.50 -5.77 -10.22
N LEU A 78 20.41 -7.09 -9.99
CA LEU A 78 19.22 -7.70 -9.39
C LEU A 78 18.97 -7.17 -7.97
N ARG A 79 20.03 -6.90 -7.18
CA ARG A 79 19.89 -6.29 -5.85
C ARG A 79 19.39 -4.85 -5.97
N GLU A 80 19.93 -4.07 -6.90
CA GLU A 80 19.50 -2.69 -7.15
C GLU A 80 18.02 -2.66 -7.54
N VAL A 81 17.61 -3.44 -8.54
CA VAL A 81 16.21 -3.46 -9.00
C VAL A 81 15.27 -4.01 -7.93
N ARG A 82 15.67 -4.99 -7.10
CA ARG A 82 14.84 -5.45 -5.98
C ARG A 82 14.72 -4.43 -4.85
N THR A 83 15.76 -3.61 -4.64
CA THR A 83 15.79 -2.61 -3.57
C THR A 83 15.03 -1.34 -3.98
N PHE A 84 15.33 -0.82 -5.17
CA PHE A 84 14.83 0.45 -5.67
C PHE A 84 13.66 0.32 -6.64
N ARG A 85 13.40 -0.87 -7.20
CA ARG A 85 12.32 -1.10 -8.18
C ARG A 85 12.31 0.00 -9.25
N PHE A 86 11.15 0.49 -9.66
CA PHE A 86 11.02 1.73 -10.44
C PHE A 86 10.71 2.95 -9.56
N ALA A 87 10.92 2.83 -8.24
CA ALA A 87 10.66 3.87 -7.25
C ALA A 87 11.85 3.95 -6.29
N THR A 88 12.77 4.89 -6.54
CA THR A 88 14.01 5.09 -5.75
C THR A 88 13.76 5.05 -4.24
N VAL A 89 12.63 5.60 -3.82
CA VAL A 89 12.08 5.47 -2.47
C VAL A 89 10.58 5.20 -2.59
N ARG A 90 10.02 4.57 -1.56
CA ARG A 90 8.57 4.47 -1.40
C ARG A 90 8.07 5.67 -0.62
N LEU A 91 7.03 6.32 -1.10
CA LEU A 91 6.43 7.46 -0.41
C LEU A 91 5.35 6.98 0.56
N ASP A 92 5.53 7.26 1.85
CA ASP A 92 4.45 7.11 2.83
C ASP A 92 3.54 8.34 2.79
N ILE A 93 2.26 8.10 3.01
CA ILE A 93 1.22 9.14 3.03
C ILE A 93 0.75 9.28 4.45
N ARG A 94 0.62 10.50 4.94
CA ARG A 94 0.09 10.76 6.27
C ARG A 94 -1.12 11.67 6.17
N GLU A 95 -2.21 11.24 6.80
CA GLU A 95 -3.43 12.05 6.92
C GLU A 95 -4.00 11.95 8.35
N ASN A 96 -4.90 12.87 8.70
CA ASN A 96 -5.50 12.96 10.03
C ASN A 96 -6.93 12.41 10.05
N THR A 97 -7.28 11.68 11.11
CA THR A 97 -8.64 11.15 11.37
C THR A 97 -9.74 12.20 11.19
N ILE A 98 -9.54 13.46 11.61
CA ILE A 98 -10.52 14.54 11.47
C ILE A 98 -10.87 14.77 9.99
N ARG A 99 -9.85 14.82 9.12
CA ARG A 99 -10.03 15.06 7.69
C ARG A 99 -10.66 13.86 6.98
N ILE A 100 -10.28 12.65 7.37
CA ILE A 100 -10.90 11.40 6.90
C ILE A 100 -12.39 11.37 7.26
N ASN A 101 -12.73 11.58 8.53
CA ASN A 101 -14.12 11.54 9.01
C ASN A 101 -14.97 12.67 8.41
N ALA A 102 -14.41 13.88 8.26
CA ALA A 102 -15.11 14.98 7.58
C ALA A 102 -15.44 14.65 6.13
N THR A 103 -14.46 14.13 5.38
CA THR A 103 -14.64 13.69 3.98
C THR A 103 -15.71 12.62 3.89
N LEU A 104 -15.65 11.59 4.75
CA LEU A 104 -16.66 10.53 4.80
C LEU A 104 -18.05 11.06 5.17
N GLY A 105 -18.14 12.05 6.05
CA GLY A 105 -19.41 12.67 6.41
C GLY A 105 -20.07 13.38 5.22
N GLU A 106 -19.28 14.02 4.38
CA GLU A 106 -19.79 14.60 3.12
C GLU A 106 -20.22 13.52 2.12
N LEU A 107 -19.44 12.44 2.00
CA LEU A 107 -19.85 11.30 1.16
C LEU A 107 -21.14 10.66 1.64
N TYR A 108 -21.28 10.52 2.97
CA TYR A 108 -22.50 10.02 3.60
C TYR A 108 -23.69 10.89 3.18
N ARG A 109 -23.60 12.22 3.30
CA ARG A 109 -24.67 13.14 2.88
C ARG A 109 -24.99 13.00 1.40
N ALA A 110 -23.96 12.92 0.55
CA ALA A 110 -24.14 12.81 -0.90
C ALA A 110 -24.87 11.52 -1.30
N VAL A 111 -24.63 10.41 -0.60
CA VAL A 111 -25.24 9.10 -0.89
C VAL A 111 -26.59 8.91 -0.20
N ARG A 112 -26.74 9.36 1.05
CA ARG A 112 -27.91 9.09 1.90
C ARG A 112 -28.90 10.24 1.99
N GLY A 113 -28.51 11.45 1.57
CA GLY A 113 -29.35 12.66 1.66
C GLY A 113 -29.70 13.08 3.10
N SER A 114 -28.95 12.62 4.10
CA SER A 114 -29.16 12.90 5.53
C SER A 114 -27.84 13.19 6.22
N GLU A 115 -27.91 13.84 7.39
CA GLU A 115 -26.72 14.11 8.21
C GLU A 115 -26.06 12.80 8.68
N PRO A 116 -24.72 12.75 8.69
CA PRO A 116 -24.00 11.58 9.18
C PRO A 116 -24.18 11.44 10.71
N PRO A 117 -24.25 10.20 11.22
CA PRO A 117 -24.10 9.94 12.65
C PRO A 117 -22.76 10.47 13.18
N ALA A 118 -22.64 10.62 14.49
CA ALA A 118 -21.37 10.97 15.13
C ALA A 118 -20.30 9.90 14.81
N SER A 119 -19.06 10.31 14.56
CA SER A 119 -17.99 9.42 14.09
C SER A 119 -17.60 8.32 15.10
N ASP A 120 -17.93 8.49 16.38
CA ASP A 120 -17.72 7.52 17.46
C ASP A 120 -18.96 6.67 17.77
N SER A 121 -20.06 6.85 17.03
CA SER A 121 -21.31 6.13 17.24
C SER A 121 -21.28 4.71 16.65
N ALA A 122 -22.14 3.83 17.20
CA ALA A 122 -22.34 2.50 16.65
C ALA A 122 -22.96 2.54 15.24
N GLU A 123 -23.81 3.52 14.95
CA GLU A 123 -24.45 3.73 13.65
C GLU A 123 -23.43 4.07 12.57
N TRP A 124 -22.45 4.93 12.88
CA TRP A 124 -21.34 5.25 11.99
C TRP A 124 -20.51 4.02 11.66
N LYS A 125 -20.18 3.22 12.68
CA LYS A 125 -19.44 1.97 12.50
C LYS A 125 -20.21 0.95 11.65
N ASP A 126 -21.51 0.78 11.89
CA ASP A 126 -22.36 -0.14 11.13
C ASP A 126 -22.46 0.28 9.65
N TRP A 127 -22.59 1.59 9.40
CA TRP A 127 -22.53 2.14 8.06
C TRP A 127 -21.20 1.82 7.36
N LEU A 128 -20.05 2.11 8.00
CA LEU A 128 -18.74 1.82 7.44
C LEU A 128 -18.58 0.33 7.11
N LEU A 129 -18.95 -0.56 8.02
CA LEU A 129 -18.87 -2.00 7.80
C LEU A 129 -19.78 -2.46 6.65
N THR A 130 -20.97 -1.88 6.53
CA THR A 130 -21.91 -2.16 5.43
C THR A 130 -21.34 -1.74 4.08
N GLU A 131 -20.83 -0.51 3.95
CA GLU A 131 -20.24 -0.02 2.71
C GLU A 131 -18.95 -0.78 2.35
N LEU A 132 -18.14 -1.16 3.35
CA LEU A 132 -16.95 -1.98 3.15
C LEU A 132 -17.29 -3.41 2.72
N ALA A 133 -18.43 -3.96 3.11
CA ALA A 133 -18.87 -5.29 2.70
C ALA A 133 -19.55 -5.32 1.32
N ALA A 134 -20.09 -4.19 0.85
CA ALA A 134 -20.80 -4.10 -0.42
C ALA A 134 -19.83 -4.14 -1.62
N PRO A 135 -19.87 -5.16 -2.50
CA PRO A 135 -18.89 -5.28 -3.58
C PRO A 135 -19.00 -4.11 -4.58
N ARG A 136 -17.87 -3.52 -4.99
CA ARG A 136 -17.86 -2.60 -6.14
C ARG A 136 -18.11 -3.38 -7.43
N ARG A 137 -18.92 -2.82 -8.33
CA ARG A 137 -19.16 -3.46 -9.64
C ARG A 137 -18.02 -3.13 -10.62
N ALA A 138 -17.66 -4.10 -11.47
CA ALA A 138 -16.73 -3.84 -12.56
C ALA A 138 -17.26 -2.71 -13.47
N GLY A 139 -16.45 -1.68 -13.69
CA GLY A 139 -16.83 -0.50 -14.48
C GLY A 139 -17.71 0.52 -13.74
N GLU A 140 -17.93 0.36 -12.43
CA GLU A 140 -18.61 1.37 -11.62
C GLU A 140 -17.80 2.66 -11.59
N ALA A 141 -18.44 3.76 -12.01
CA ALA A 141 -17.79 5.07 -12.05
C ALA A 141 -17.22 5.43 -10.67
N PRO A 142 -16.09 6.17 -10.62
CA PRO A 142 -15.63 6.77 -9.37
C PRO A 142 -16.74 7.61 -8.76
N LEU A 143 -16.79 7.66 -7.42
CA LEU A 143 -17.78 8.47 -6.72
C LEU A 143 -17.70 9.93 -7.19
N ALA A 144 -18.84 10.49 -7.57
CA ALA A 144 -18.92 11.87 -8.01
C ALA A 144 -18.54 12.79 -6.85
N THR A 145 -17.55 13.66 -7.07
CA THR A 145 -17.09 14.64 -6.07
C THR A 145 -17.69 16.02 -6.28
N ALA A 146 -18.54 16.17 -7.30
CA ALA A 146 -19.25 17.41 -7.57
C ALA A 146 -20.19 17.73 -6.40
N GLY A 147 -19.93 18.83 -5.70
CA GLY A 147 -20.68 19.27 -4.52
C GLY A 147 -19.98 19.04 -3.18
N LEU A 148 -18.84 18.34 -3.15
CA LEU A 148 -17.99 18.24 -1.96
C LEU A 148 -17.18 19.52 -1.75
N THR A 149 -16.75 19.77 -0.52
CA THR A 149 -15.83 20.87 -0.19
C THR A 149 -14.46 20.69 -0.84
N PRO A 150 -13.68 21.77 -1.06
CA PRO A 150 -12.32 21.67 -1.57
C PRO A 150 -11.44 20.71 -0.76
N GLU A 151 -11.58 20.68 0.56
CA GLU A 151 -10.82 19.82 1.47
C GLU A 151 -11.18 18.33 1.28
N ALA A 152 -12.46 18.01 1.13
CA ALA A 152 -12.91 16.64 0.85
C ALA A 152 -12.47 16.18 -0.55
N GLN A 153 -12.51 17.09 -1.53
CA GLN A 153 -12.01 16.83 -2.89
C GLN A 153 -10.50 16.57 -2.89
N GLU A 154 -9.72 17.36 -2.17
CA GLU A 154 -8.26 17.19 -2.01
C GLU A 154 -7.94 15.83 -1.38
N THR A 155 -8.66 15.48 -0.30
CA THR A 155 -8.47 14.19 0.39
C THR A 155 -8.71 13.03 -0.57
N LEU A 156 -9.82 13.03 -1.31
CA LEU A 156 -10.13 12.00 -2.31
C LEU A 156 -9.12 11.99 -3.47
N ALA A 157 -8.68 13.17 -3.92
CA ALA A 157 -7.68 13.31 -4.97
C ALA A 157 -6.32 12.70 -4.55
N THR A 158 -5.93 12.81 -3.28
CA THR A 158 -4.74 12.12 -2.75
C THR A 158 -4.87 10.61 -2.97
N PHE A 159 -5.95 9.96 -2.51
CA PHE A 159 -6.11 8.51 -2.68
C PHE A 159 -6.18 8.10 -4.17
N ARG A 160 -6.80 8.91 -5.03
CA ARG A 160 -6.85 8.63 -6.49
C ARG A 160 -5.49 8.74 -7.14
N THR A 161 -4.72 9.77 -6.79
CA THR A 161 -3.33 9.95 -7.25
C THR A 161 -2.49 8.73 -6.87
N VAL A 162 -2.70 8.16 -5.68
CA VAL A 162 -2.00 6.95 -5.25
C VAL A 162 -2.37 5.75 -6.11
N ALA A 163 -3.66 5.55 -6.39
CA ALA A 163 -4.10 4.47 -7.26
C ALA A 163 -3.46 4.62 -8.65
N GLU A 164 -3.58 5.79 -9.26
CA GLU A 164 -3.02 6.10 -10.58
C GLU A 164 -1.51 5.89 -10.64
N MET A 165 -0.77 6.42 -9.67
CA MET A 165 0.68 6.34 -9.65
C MET A 165 1.18 4.91 -9.37
N ARG A 166 0.42 4.09 -8.65
CA ARG A 166 0.76 2.67 -8.44
C ARG A 166 0.55 1.83 -9.70
N ASP A 167 -0.47 2.16 -10.48
CA ASP A 167 -0.70 1.51 -11.77
C ASP A 167 0.30 2.00 -12.84
N ARG A 168 0.67 3.28 -12.79
CA ARG A 168 1.53 3.92 -13.78
C ARG A 168 3.02 3.69 -13.53
N VAL A 169 3.50 3.88 -12.30
CA VAL A 169 4.93 3.90 -11.98
C VAL A 169 5.42 2.53 -11.50
N ASP A 170 4.90 2.08 -10.35
CA ASP A 170 5.14 0.75 -9.79
C ASP A 170 4.12 0.50 -8.68
N ARG A 171 3.65 -0.74 -8.54
CA ARG A 171 2.70 -1.10 -7.47
C ARG A 171 3.22 -0.81 -6.05
N GLU A 172 4.54 -0.70 -5.88
CA GLU A 172 5.24 -0.37 -4.63
C GLU A 172 5.82 1.07 -4.63
N ALA A 173 5.33 1.97 -5.49
CA ALA A 173 5.73 3.38 -5.49
C ALA A 173 5.38 4.12 -4.18
N PHE A 174 4.38 3.61 -3.45
CA PHE A 174 4.00 4.07 -2.12
C PHE A 174 4.27 2.99 -1.10
N GLY A 175 4.61 3.41 0.11
CA GLY A 175 4.75 2.52 1.26
C GLY A 175 3.38 2.31 1.91
N THR A 176 3.14 3.07 2.96
CA THR A 176 1.97 2.96 3.84
C THR A 176 1.15 4.25 3.85
N LEU A 177 -0.11 4.14 4.25
CA LEU A 177 -0.91 5.27 4.70
C LEU A 177 -0.98 5.30 6.22
N ILE A 178 -0.37 6.32 6.80
CA ILE A 178 -0.31 6.58 8.23
C ILE A 178 -1.51 7.46 8.64
N LEU A 179 -2.36 6.92 9.50
CA LEU A 179 -3.51 7.65 10.05
C LEU A 179 -3.15 8.30 11.40
N SER A 180 -2.95 9.61 11.39
CA SER A 180 -2.68 10.41 12.57
C SER A 180 -3.92 10.57 13.44
N MET A 181 -3.73 10.71 14.75
CA MET A 181 -4.79 10.85 15.75
C MET A 181 -5.79 9.70 15.66
N THR A 182 -5.29 8.46 15.62
CA THR A 182 -6.16 7.27 15.63
C THR A 182 -6.67 7.01 17.05
N HIS A 183 -7.99 7.02 17.23
CA HIS A 183 -8.63 6.81 18.53
C HIS A 183 -9.41 5.50 18.64
N SER A 184 -9.80 4.92 17.49
CA SER A 184 -10.65 3.74 17.40
C SER A 184 -10.32 2.87 16.18
N ALA A 185 -10.84 1.64 16.14
CA ALA A 185 -10.78 0.81 14.94
C ALA A 185 -11.60 1.42 13.79
N THR A 186 -12.69 2.11 14.13
CA THR A 186 -13.59 2.78 13.19
C THR A 186 -12.88 3.87 12.38
N ASP A 187 -11.96 4.62 13.00
CA ASP A 187 -11.14 5.62 12.30
C ASP A 187 -10.31 4.98 11.18
N VAL A 188 -9.69 3.84 11.48
CA VAL A 188 -8.91 3.08 10.50
C VAL A 188 -9.79 2.55 9.39
N LEU A 189 -10.99 2.03 9.71
CA LEU A 189 -11.96 1.56 8.71
C LEU A 189 -12.42 2.69 7.77
N GLY A 190 -12.46 3.93 8.24
CA GLY A 190 -12.72 5.10 7.40
C GLY A 190 -11.71 5.23 6.25
N VAL A 191 -10.41 5.03 6.53
CA VAL A 191 -9.36 5.01 5.51
C VAL A 191 -9.58 3.89 4.49
N TYR A 192 -9.96 2.69 4.95
CA TYR A 192 -10.27 1.58 4.05
C TYR A 192 -11.42 1.93 3.10
N LEU A 193 -12.44 2.66 3.57
CA LEU A 193 -13.57 3.04 2.73
C LEU A 193 -13.18 4.09 1.68
N LEU A 194 -12.38 5.10 2.05
CA LEU A 194 -11.85 6.06 1.09
C LEU A 194 -10.93 5.40 0.06
N ALA A 195 -10.05 4.49 0.50
CA ALA A 195 -9.21 3.70 -0.39
C ALA A 195 -10.05 2.87 -1.38
N LYS A 196 -11.17 2.28 -0.93
CA LYS A 196 -12.12 1.55 -1.78
C LYS A 196 -12.74 2.45 -2.84
N HIS A 197 -13.21 3.65 -2.47
CA HIS A 197 -13.77 4.61 -3.42
C HIS A 197 -12.74 5.16 -4.41
N ALA A 198 -11.46 5.16 -4.04
CA ALA A 198 -10.36 5.59 -4.91
C ALA A 198 -9.81 4.48 -5.83
N GLY A 199 -10.33 3.25 -5.73
CA GLY A 199 -9.86 2.14 -6.56
C GLY A 199 -8.62 1.42 -6.03
N LEU A 200 -8.20 1.67 -4.78
CA LEU A 200 -7.07 1.00 -4.14
C LEU A 200 -7.44 -0.38 -3.61
N PHE A 201 -8.23 -1.15 -4.38
CA PHE A 201 -8.71 -2.46 -4.01
C PHE A 201 -8.49 -3.43 -5.17
N ASN A 202 -7.98 -4.63 -4.87
CA ASN A 202 -7.76 -5.65 -5.89
C ASN A 202 -9.00 -6.54 -6.03
N ASP A 203 -9.48 -6.71 -7.26
CA ASP A 203 -10.65 -7.52 -7.61
C ASP A 203 -10.32 -8.77 -8.46
N ALA A 204 -9.05 -9.16 -8.58
CA ALA A 204 -8.60 -10.25 -9.47
C ALA A 204 -9.30 -11.61 -9.24
N GLN A 205 -10.07 -11.76 -8.15
CA GLN A 205 -10.86 -12.94 -7.82
C GLN A 205 -12.26 -12.62 -7.22
N ALA A 206 -12.83 -11.43 -7.42
CA ALA A 206 -14.06 -11.00 -6.72
C ALA A 206 -13.90 -10.92 -5.18
N VAL A 207 -12.68 -10.72 -4.69
CA VAL A 207 -12.37 -10.68 -3.26
C VAL A 207 -11.79 -9.32 -2.90
N GLU A 208 -12.65 -8.43 -2.39
CA GLU A 208 -12.24 -7.10 -1.96
C GLU A 208 -11.13 -7.16 -0.91
N ARG A 209 -10.01 -6.52 -1.23
CA ARG A 209 -8.78 -6.37 -0.43
C ARG A 209 -8.17 -5.02 -0.72
N CYS A 210 -7.84 -4.25 0.31
CA CYS A 210 -7.13 -2.98 0.16
C CYS A 210 -5.69 -3.24 -0.28
N THR A 211 -5.28 -2.62 -1.39
CA THR A 211 -3.92 -2.71 -1.91
C THR A 211 -2.96 -1.76 -1.21
N LEU A 212 -3.45 -0.77 -0.47
CA LEU A 212 -2.64 0.18 0.31
C LEU A 212 -2.57 -0.27 1.78
N PRO A 213 -1.37 -0.53 2.33
CA PRO A 213 -1.21 -0.76 3.75
C PRO A 213 -1.67 0.45 4.57
N VAL A 214 -2.47 0.22 5.62
CA VAL A 214 -2.96 1.27 6.52
C VAL A 214 -2.37 1.07 7.90
N VAL A 215 -1.70 2.11 8.40
CA VAL A 215 -0.96 2.11 9.66
C VAL A 215 -1.62 3.10 10.62
N PRO A 216 -2.24 2.63 11.72
CA PRO A 216 -2.70 3.54 12.76
C PRO A 216 -1.50 4.17 13.47
N LEU A 217 -1.51 5.49 13.63
CA LEU A 217 -0.56 6.23 14.46
C LEU A 217 -1.23 6.59 15.80
N LEU A 218 -0.71 6.00 16.88
CA LEU A 218 -1.17 6.19 18.25
C LEU A 218 -0.30 7.25 18.94
N GLU A 219 -0.90 8.40 19.25
CA GLU A 219 -0.16 9.60 19.67
C GLU A 219 -0.41 10.00 21.12
N THR A 220 -1.58 9.71 21.68
CA THR A 220 -1.93 10.10 23.06
C THR A 220 -1.83 8.94 24.03
N ILE A 221 -1.66 9.23 25.33
CA ILE A 221 -1.62 8.19 26.37
C ILE A 221 -2.92 7.37 26.41
N PRO A 222 -4.12 7.98 26.34
CA PRO A 222 -5.37 7.21 26.21
C PRO A 222 -5.36 6.25 25.02
N ASP A 223 -4.83 6.66 23.87
CA ASP A 223 -4.76 5.81 22.67
C ASP A 223 -3.78 4.65 22.84
N LEU A 224 -2.60 4.91 23.43
CA LEU A 224 -1.63 3.86 23.75
C LEU A 224 -2.22 2.79 24.69
N ARG A 225 -3.00 3.22 25.68
CA ARG A 225 -3.69 2.30 26.60
C ARG A 225 -4.79 1.51 25.91
N ARG A 226 -5.47 2.09 24.92
CA ARG A 226 -6.52 1.44 24.13
C ARG A 226 -6.00 0.61 22.96
N ALA A 227 -4.72 0.74 22.60
CA ALA A 227 -4.12 0.10 21.42
C ALA A 227 -4.49 -1.38 21.25
N PRO A 228 -4.44 -2.25 22.29
CA PRO A 228 -4.79 -3.66 22.13
C PRO A 228 -6.26 -3.88 21.76
N ALA A 229 -7.17 -3.05 22.29
CA ALA A 229 -8.59 -3.13 21.98
C ALA A 229 -8.87 -2.67 20.54
N ILE A 230 -8.25 -1.54 20.13
CA ILE A 230 -8.33 -1.01 18.77
C ILE A 230 -7.87 -2.07 17.76
N LEU A 231 -6.69 -2.65 17.96
CA LEU A 231 -6.16 -3.67 17.04
C LEU A 231 -7.02 -4.93 17.04
N LYS A 232 -7.47 -5.41 18.21
CA LYS A 232 -8.31 -6.60 18.29
C LYS A 232 -9.61 -6.43 17.51
N GLU A 233 -10.23 -5.27 17.63
CA GLU A 233 -11.47 -4.94 16.90
C GLU A 233 -11.21 -4.79 15.40
N LEU A 234 -10.16 -4.07 15.01
CA LEU A 234 -9.77 -3.88 13.61
C LEU A 234 -9.45 -5.22 12.93
N LEU A 235 -8.66 -6.07 13.59
CA LEU A 235 -8.24 -7.38 13.07
C LEU A 235 -9.38 -8.40 13.06
N ALA A 236 -10.50 -8.15 13.75
CA ALA A 236 -11.69 -9.00 13.65
C ALA A 236 -12.47 -8.77 12.34
N VAL A 237 -12.20 -7.68 11.60
CA VAL A 237 -12.88 -7.36 10.35
C VAL A 237 -12.34 -8.22 9.21
N PRO A 238 -13.18 -9.04 8.52
CA PRO A 238 -12.71 -9.95 7.48
C PRO A 238 -11.98 -9.26 6.32
N LEU A 239 -12.44 -8.07 5.93
CA LEU A 239 -11.78 -7.28 4.88
C LEU A 239 -10.34 -6.91 5.26
N VAL A 240 -10.11 -6.48 6.51
CA VAL A 240 -8.77 -6.16 7.01
C VAL A 240 -7.88 -7.39 6.96
N GLN A 241 -8.36 -8.54 7.44
CA GLN A 241 -7.61 -9.81 7.38
C GLN A 241 -7.22 -10.22 5.95
N ARG A 242 -8.12 -10.04 4.97
CA ARG A 242 -7.79 -10.31 3.56
C ARG A 242 -6.76 -9.30 3.02
N SER A 243 -6.84 -8.05 3.44
CA SER A 243 -5.87 -7.00 3.06
C SER A 243 -4.49 -7.27 3.67
N LEU A 244 -4.42 -7.68 4.94
CA LEU A 244 -3.15 -8.05 5.58
C LEU A 244 -2.49 -9.23 4.90
N ARG A 245 -3.25 -10.26 4.48
CA ARG A 245 -2.69 -11.38 3.72
C ARG A 245 -2.06 -10.98 2.38
N LEU A 246 -2.54 -9.90 1.76
CA LEU A 246 -1.90 -9.33 0.57
C LEU A 246 -0.53 -8.73 0.91
N HIS A 247 -0.40 -8.15 2.12
CA HIS A 247 0.79 -7.47 2.62
C HIS A 247 1.64 -8.35 3.55
N GLY A 248 1.68 -9.66 3.30
CA GLY A 248 2.54 -10.58 4.05
C GLY A 248 2.05 -10.95 5.46
N ASN A 249 0.77 -10.71 5.76
CA ASN A 249 0.13 -10.95 7.05
C ASN A 249 0.74 -10.13 8.21
N VAL A 250 1.14 -8.88 7.92
CA VAL A 250 1.74 -7.96 8.88
C VAL A 250 0.85 -6.74 9.07
N GLN A 251 0.50 -6.43 10.32
CA GLN A 251 -0.09 -5.15 10.70
C GLN A 251 0.98 -4.29 11.36
N GLU A 252 1.43 -3.26 10.64
CA GLU A 252 2.31 -2.24 11.18
C GLU A 252 1.50 -1.22 12.01
N VAL A 253 2.10 -0.71 13.09
CA VAL A 253 1.50 0.29 13.97
C VAL A 253 2.57 1.35 14.26
N MET A 254 2.26 2.61 13.97
CA MET A 254 3.16 3.71 14.28
C MET A 254 2.85 4.26 15.68
N ILE A 255 3.88 4.67 16.40
CA ILE A 255 3.76 5.12 17.77
C ILE A 255 4.43 6.49 17.95
N GLY A 256 3.68 7.48 18.44
CA GLY A 256 4.10 8.87 18.52
C GLY A 256 4.77 9.25 19.83
N TYR A 257 6.11 9.23 19.88
CA TYR A 257 6.88 9.59 21.09
C TYR A 257 6.70 11.06 21.51
N SER A 258 6.87 11.99 20.56
CA SER A 258 6.86 13.43 20.85
C SER A 258 5.49 13.92 21.32
N ASP A 259 4.43 13.44 20.69
CA ASP A 259 3.07 13.85 21.02
C ASP A 259 2.59 13.25 22.34
N SER A 260 2.96 11.99 22.64
CA SER A 260 2.73 11.41 23.97
C SER A 260 3.50 12.14 25.08
N ASN A 261 4.70 12.65 24.79
CA ASN A 261 5.45 13.47 25.75
C ASN A 261 4.75 14.79 26.05
N LYS A 262 4.11 15.42 25.06
CA LYS A 262 3.32 16.65 25.26
C LYS A 262 2.06 16.39 26.09
N ASP A 263 1.48 15.20 25.97
CA ASP A 263 0.25 14.79 26.66
C ASP A 263 0.47 14.51 28.17
N GLY A 264 1.44 13.67 28.54
CA GLY A 264 1.63 13.27 29.95
C GLY A 264 3.06 13.32 30.49
N GLY A 265 3.97 13.99 29.78
CA GLY A 265 5.37 14.13 30.16
C GLY A 265 6.22 12.89 29.87
N TYR A 266 7.54 13.09 29.83
CA TYR A 266 8.51 12.11 29.33
C TYR A 266 8.42 10.73 29.99
N PHE A 267 8.33 10.67 31.33
CA PHE A 267 8.33 9.40 32.04
C PHE A 267 7.06 8.58 31.75
N THR A 268 5.90 9.21 31.90
CA THR A 268 4.60 8.56 31.66
C THR A 268 4.51 8.08 30.21
N ALA A 269 4.87 8.93 29.25
CA ALA A 269 4.87 8.59 27.84
C ALA A 269 5.72 7.35 27.56
N ASN A 270 7.00 7.34 27.94
CA ASN A 270 7.89 6.19 27.70
C ASN A 270 7.40 4.90 28.39
N TRP A 271 6.82 5.00 29.58
CA TRP A 271 6.23 3.84 30.26
C TRP A 271 5.01 3.29 29.52
N GLU A 272 4.09 4.15 29.09
CA GLU A 272 2.90 3.74 28.35
C GLU A 272 3.26 3.19 26.96
N LEU A 273 4.25 3.77 26.29
CA LEU A 273 4.80 3.28 25.02
C LEU A 273 5.33 1.86 25.17
N SER A 274 6.16 1.61 26.19
CA SER A 274 6.71 0.27 26.47
C SER A 274 5.61 -0.76 26.74
N LYS A 275 4.62 -0.41 27.56
CA LYS A 275 3.47 -1.30 27.83
C LYS A 275 2.63 -1.57 26.59
N ALA A 276 2.37 -0.54 25.78
CA ALA A 276 1.59 -0.66 24.55
C ALA A 276 2.30 -1.61 23.58
N GLN A 277 3.59 -1.41 23.31
CA GLN A 277 4.40 -2.30 22.47
C GLN A 277 4.34 -3.75 22.96
N ALA A 278 4.65 -4.01 24.23
CA ALA A 278 4.64 -5.36 24.78
C ALA A 278 3.25 -6.04 24.73
N THR A 279 2.18 -5.26 24.81
CA THR A 279 0.80 -5.81 24.77
C THR A 279 0.34 -6.04 23.34
N MET A 280 0.68 -5.16 22.40
CA MET A 280 0.39 -5.34 20.98
C MET A 280 1.17 -6.52 20.39
N THR A 281 2.44 -6.71 20.75
CA THR A 281 3.23 -7.87 20.33
C THR A 281 2.59 -9.17 20.79
N ARG A 282 2.22 -9.28 22.08
CA ARG A 282 1.53 -10.47 22.62
C ARG A 282 0.19 -10.73 21.93
N LEU A 283 -0.58 -9.69 21.63
CA LEU A 283 -1.83 -9.83 20.87
C LEU A 283 -1.56 -10.40 19.46
N GLY A 284 -0.52 -9.93 18.78
CA GLY A 284 -0.10 -10.44 17.48
C GLY A 284 0.26 -11.93 17.53
N GLU A 285 1.07 -12.33 18.52
CA GLU A 285 1.45 -13.74 18.76
C GLU A 285 0.22 -14.62 19.04
N ASP A 286 -0.69 -14.16 19.90
CA ASP A 286 -1.92 -14.86 20.24
C ASP A 286 -2.81 -15.07 19.00
N LEU A 287 -2.98 -14.05 18.17
CA LEU A 287 -3.77 -14.15 16.94
C LEU A 287 -3.11 -15.05 15.89
N ALA A 288 -1.79 -15.01 15.77
CA ALA A 288 -1.03 -15.89 14.89
C ALA A 288 -1.17 -17.36 15.31
N SER A 289 -1.08 -17.66 16.61
CA SER A 289 -1.23 -19.03 17.13
C SER A 289 -2.62 -19.65 16.89
N ARG A 290 -3.66 -18.81 16.82
CA ARG A 290 -5.06 -19.22 16.62
C ARG A 290 -5.45 -19.42 15.16
N SER A 291 -4.61 -19.00 14.22
CA SER A 291 -4.84 -19.17 12.78
C SER A 291 -3.98 -20.32 12.26
N PRO A 292 -4.48 -21.57 12.13
CA PRO A 292 -3.65 -22.73 11.82
C PRO A 292 -3.12 -22.78 10.37
N SER A 293 -3.16 -21.66 9.63
CA SER A 293 -2.88 -21.60 8.20
C SER A 293 -1.94 -20.46 7.78
N SER A 294 -0.95 -20.09 8.58
CA SER A 294 0.25 -19.43 8.05
C SER A 294 1.48 -19.77 8.89
N THR A 295 2.26 -20.73 8.42
CA THR A 295 3.68 -20.86 8.80
C THR A 295 4.42 -19.55 8.50
N ALA A 296 5.08 -19.02 9.53
CA ALA A 296 6.10 -17.97 9.51
C ALA A 296 5.66 -16.51 9.24
N ALA A 297 5.21 -15.83 10.30
CA ALA A 297 5.35 -14.38 10.42
C ALA A 297 5.76 -14.05 11.86
N ALA A 298 7.07 -13.97 12.10
CA ALA A 298 7.62 -13.40 13.33
C ALA A 298 7.56 -11.88 13.21
N ALA A 299 6.97 -11.22 14.20
CA ALA A 299 6.98 -9.77 14.33
C ALA A 299 8.43 -9.26 14.36
N ARG A 300 8.72 -8.26 13.53
CA ARG A 300 9.84 -7.33 13.69
C ARG A 300 9.28 -5.93 13.73
#